data_AF-S7TCJ4-F1
#
_entry.id   AF-S7TCJ4-F1
#
_cell.length_a   1.000
_cell.length_b   1.000
_cell.length_c   1.000
_cell.angle_alpha   90.00
_cell.angle_beta   90.00
_cell.angle_gamma   90.00
#
_symmetry.space_group_name_H-M   'P 1'
#
loop_
_entity.id
_entity.type
_entity.pdbx_description
1 polymer ?
#
loop_
_entity_poly.entity_id
_entity_poly.type
_entity_poly.pdbx_seq_one_letter_code
_entity_poly.pdbx_strand_id
1 'polypeptide(L)'
;MNTMNYKGYQGRFEYDPEADIFHGEVIDLADTITFQGRSIDELKQALADSVDDYLDFCARLGRRPEKPFSGRFNVRIRPELHQRLSLRAAAQGKSLNSFVAEALDKAAQVEHP
;
A
#
# COMPACT_ATOMS: atom_id res chain seq x y z
N MET A 1 0.23 15.59 6.15
CA MET A 1 0.45 14.14 6.33
C MET A 1 1.69 13.76 5.55
N ASN A 2 2.71 13.22 6.23
CA ASN A 2 4.02 12.94 5.63
C ASN A 2 4.26 11.42 5.57
N THR A 3 5.16 11.00 4.69
CA THR A 3 5.50 9.58 4.50
C THR A 3 7.01 9.34 4.56
N MET A 4 7.39 8.13 4.92
CA MET A 4 8.77 7.61 4.92
C MET A 4 8.77 6.13 4.54
N ASN A 5 9.93 5.59 4.16
CA ASN A 5 10.02 4.22 3.65
C ASN A 5 11.21 3.47 4.27
N TYR A 6 11.03 2.18 4.55
CA TYR A 6 12.09 1.29 4.98
C TYR A 6 11.87 -0.13 4.44
N LYS A 7 12.87 -0.74 3.78
CA LYS A 7 12.78 -2.08 3.14
C LYS A 7 11.55 -2.30 2.23
N GLY A 8 11.04 -1.22 1.63
CA GLY A 8 9.85 -1.24 0.78
C GLY A 8 8.52 -1.12 1.52
N TYR A 9 8.54 -1.05 2.86
CA TYR A 9 7.39 -0.71 3.71
C TYR A 9 7.25 0.80 3.83
N GLN A 10 6.04 1.32 3.60
CA GLN A 10 5.74 2.75 3.66
C GLN A 10 5.10 3.08 5.01
N GLY A 11 5.76 3.95 5.77
CA GLY A 11 5.22 4.54 7.00
C GLY A 11 4.57 5.89 6.71
N ARG A 12 3.40 6.12 7.28
CA ARG A 12 2.70 7.40 7.29
C ARG A 12 2.66 7.93 8.71
N PHE A 13 2.90 9.22 8.89
CA PHE A 13 2.91 9.81 10.24
C PHE A 13 2.30 11.22 10.28
N GLU A 14 1.84 11.57 11.47
CA GLU A 14 1.28 12.86 11.83
C GLU A 14 1.70 13.27 13.24
N TYR A 15 1.66 14.58 13.50
CA TYR A 15 1.94 15.10 14.84
C TYR A 15 0.67 15.04 15.68
N ASP A 16 0.77 14.37 16.82
CA ASP A 16 -0.25 14.37 17.87
C ASP A 16 0.06 15.50 18.87
N PRO A 17 -0.75 16.57 18.90
CA PRO A 17 -0.53 17.70 19.80
C PRO A 17 -0.87 17.42 21.26
N GLU A 18 -1.68 16.40 21.56
CA GLU A 18 -2.02 16.04 22.94
C GLU A 18 -0.89 15.24 23.60
N ALA A 19 -0.26 14.36 22.83
CA ALA A 19 0.86 13.53 23.28
C ALA A 19 2.25 14.16 23.05
N ASP A 20 2.32 15.28 22.32
CA ASP A 20 3.56 15.95 21.89
C ASP A 20 4.57 14.95 21.26
N ILE A 21 4.05 14.16 20.31
CA ILE A 21 4.81 13.12 19.61
C ILE A 21 4.30 12.98 18.19
N PHE A 22 5.15 12.50 17.28
CA PHE A 22 4.67 12.01 16.00
C PHE A 22 4.21 10.56 16.14
N HIS A 23 2.98 10.28 15.72
CA HIS A 23 2.44 8.94 15.61
C HIS A 23 2.47 8.49 14.15
N GLY A 24 2.88 7.25 13.91
CA GLY A 24 2.92 6.69 12.57
C GLY A 24 2.48 5.23 12.50
N GLU A 25 2.03 4.85 11.31
CA GLU A 25 1.60 3.51 10.96
C GLU A 25 2.20 3.08 9.61
N VAL A 26 2.50 1.79 9.47
CA VAL A 26 2.84 1.21 8.17
C VAL A 26 1.55 0.99 7.40
N ILE A 27 1.47 1.57 6.21
CA ILE A 27 0.31 1.47 5.34
C ILE A 27 0.46 0.32 4.35
N ASP A 28 -0.66 -0.05 3.72
CA ASP A 28 -0.73 -1.11 2.71
C ASP A 28 -0.44 -2.53 3.22
N LEU A 29 -0.67 -2.76 4.51
CA LEU A 29 -0.65 -4.07 5.18
C LEU A 29 -2.03 -4.34 5.81
N ALA A 30 -2.43 -5.61 5.90
CA ALA A 30 -3.55 -6.02 6.74
C ALA A 30 -3.14 -6.06 8.22
N ASP A 31 -1.86 -6.36 8.49
CA ASP A 31 -1.28 -6.28 9.83
C ASP A 31 -1.04 -4.82 10.24
N THR A 32 -1.49 -4.44 11.43
CA THR A 32 -1.23 -3.10 11.99
C THR A 32 0.17 -3.03 12.60
N ILE A 33 1.04 -2.22 12.00
CA ILE A 33 2.37 -1.91 12.53
C ILE A 33 2.42 -0.42 12.82
N THR A 34 2.65 -0.04 14.08
CA THR A 34 2.76 1.36 14.49
C THR A 34 4.18 1.70 14.95
N PHE A 35 4.50 2.98 14.90
CA PHE A 35 5.76 3.55 15.36
C PHE A 35 5.52 4.98 15.84
N GLN A 36 6.43 5.50 16.66
CA GLN A 36 6.30 6.85 17.20
C GLN A 36 7.67 7.44 17.51
N GLY A 37 7.77 8.76 17.51
CA GLY A 37 9.01 9.47 17.81
C GLY A 37 8.80 10.97 17.94
N ARG A 38 9.72 11.67 18.58
CA ARG A 38 9.68 13.14 18.76
C ARG A 38 10.53 13.89 17.74
N SER A 39 11.32 13.17 16.95
CA SER A 39 12.11 13.72 15.86
C SER A 39 12.00 12.85 14.62
N ILE A 40 12.40 13.41 13.46
CA ILE A 40 12.45 12.65 12.22
C ILE A 40 13.41 11.47 12.31
N ASP A 41 14.52 11.61 13.05
CA ASP A 41 15.49 10.53 13.20
C ASP A 41 14.96 9.42 14.12
N GLU A 42 14.25 9.77 15.20
CA GLU A 42 13.54 8.80 16.04
C GLU A 42 12.47 8.05 15.24
N LEU A 43 11.68 8.74 14.41
CA LEU A 43 10.67 8.10 13.59
C LEU A 43 11.27 7.12 12.57
N LYS A 44 12.39 7.47 11.94
CA LYS A 44 13.09 6.57 11.00
C LYS A 44 13.57 5.30 11.72
N GLN A 45 14.15 5.46 12.92
CA GLN A 45 14.61 4.34 13.72
C GLN A 45 13.42 3.47 14.18
N ALA A 46 12.38 4.10 14.73
CA ALA A 46 11.19 3.40 15.20
C ALA A 46 10.47 2.65 14.06
N LEU A 47 10.39 3.22 12.85
CA LEU A 47 9.88 2.52 11.69
C LEU A 47 10.75 1.31 11.32
N ALA A 48 12.07 1.47 11.33
CA ALA A 48 12.99 0.39 11.01
C ALA A 48 12.86 -0.77 12.00
N ASP A 49 12.82 -0.46 13.30
CA ASP A 49 12.68 -1.44 14.39
C ASP A 49 11.33 -2.17 14.27
N SER A 50 10.22 -1.44 14.14
CA SER A 50 8.89 -2.04 14.01
C SER A 50 8.75 -2.93 12.77
N VAL A 51 9.36 -2.55 11.63
CA VAL A 51 9.35 -3.37 10.41
C VAL A 51 10.26 -4.59 10.55
N ASP A 52 11.43 -4.46 11.16
CA ASP A 52 12.34 -5.59 11.35
C ASP A 52 11.77 -6.61 12.34
N ASP A 53 11.14 -6.16 13.42
CA ASP A 53 10.40 -7.02 14.35
C ASP A 53 9.26 -7.78 13.65
N TYR A 54 8.54 -7.12 12.75
CA TYR A 54 7.50 -7.75 11.94
C TYR A 54 8.06 -8.84 11.03
N LEU A 55 9.14 -8.54 10.30
CA LEU A 55 9.78 -9.49 9.39
C LEU A 55 10.32 -10.71 10.16
N ASP A 56 10.93 -10.49 11.32
CA ASP A 56 11.44 -11.54 12.20
C ASP A 56 10.30 -12.37 12.82
N PHE A 57 9.18 -11.73 13.15
CA PHE A 57 7.97 -12.43 13.58
C PHE A 57 7.40 -13.34 12.48
N CYS A 58 7.29 -12.83 11.24
CA CYS A 58 6.87 -13.64 10.09
C CYS A 58 7.81 -14.82 9.84
N ALA A 59 9.12 -14.59 9.89
CA ALA A 59 10.14 -15.63 9.71
C ALA A 59 10.02 -16.74 10.77
N ARG A 60 9.86 -16.37 12.06
CA ARG A 60 9.67 -17.32 13.17
C ARG A 60 8.42 -18.18 13.00
N LEU A 61 7.35 -17.64 12.43
CA LEU A 61 6.11 -18.37 12.15
C LEU A 61 6.11 -19.15 10.82
N GLY A 62 7.20 -19.09 10.05
CA GLY A 62 7.25 -19.66 8.70
C GLY A 62 6.25 -19.02 7.73
N ARG A 63 5.78 -17.81 8.04
CA ARG A 63 4.85 -17.04 7.22
C ARG A 63 5.62 -16.12 6.28
N ARG A 64 5.07 -15.91 5.08
CA ARG A 64 5.59 -14.85 4.21
C ARG A 64 5.08 -13.51 4.76
N PRO A 65 5.96 -12.53 5.00
CA PRO A 65 5.51 -11.21 5.41
C PRO A 65 4.62 -10.61 4.32
N GLU A 66 3.58 -9.92 4.75
CA GLU A 66 2.78 -9.13 3.83
C GLU A 66 3.66 -8.07 3.19
N LYS A 67 3.46 -7.89 1.90
CA LYS A 67 4.13 -6.83 1.15
C LYS A 67 3.11 -5.73 0.90
N PRO A 68 3.51 -4.46 1.01
CA PRO A 68 2.71 -3.34 0.56
C PRO A 68 2.10 -3.60 -0.81
N PHE A 69 0.87 -3.15 -1.02
CA PHE A 69 0.12 -3.32 -2.27
C PHE A 69 0.97 -2.85 -3.46
N SER A 70 1.56 -3.79 -4.18
CA SER A 70 2.57 -3.51 -5.21
C SER A 70 2.04 -2.82 -6.48
N GLY A 71 0.73 -2.56 -6.58
CA GLY A 71 0.05 -2.15 -7.81
C GLY A 71 0.03 -3.23 -8.92
N ARG A 72 0.73 -4.35 -8.74
CA ARG A 72 0.73 -5.46 -9.71
C ARG A 72 -0.50 -6.34 -9.49
N PHE A 73 -1.47 -6.20 -10.38
CA PHE A 73 -2.74 -6.94 -10.32
C PHE A 73 -2.85 -7.94 -11.47
N ASN A 74 -2.41 -9.19 -11.24
CA ASN A 74 -2.45 -10.25 -12.24
C ASN A 74 -3.78 -10.99 -12.18
N VAL A 75 -4.67 -10.75 -13.14
CA VAL A 75 -5.98 -11.44 -13.23
C VAL A 75 -6.08 -12.26 -14.50
N ARG A 76 -6.55 -13.50 -14.38
CA ARG A 76 -6.94 -14.32 -15.53
C ARG A 76 -8.40 -14.04 -15.86
N ILE A 77 -8.64 -13.55 -17.07
CA ILE A 77 -9.98 -13.32 -17.63
C ILE A 77 -10.20 -14.18 -18.87
N ARG A 78 -11.46 -14.36 -19.25
CA ARG A 78 -11.82 -15.07 -20.49
C ARG A 78 -11.24 -14.35 -21.73
N PRO A 79 -10.77 -15.08 -22.75
CA PRO A 79 -10.19 -14.49 -23.97
C PRO A 79 -11.10 -13.46 -24.64
N GLU A 80 -12.42 -13.70 -24.65
CA GLU A 80 -13.40 -12.82 -25.28
C GLU A 80 -13.56 -11.49 -24.51
N LEU A 81 -13.40 -11.53 -23.19
CA LEU A 81 -13.39 -10.31 -22.39
C LEU A 81 -12.09 -9.53 -22.63
N HIS A 82 -10.95 -10.21 -22.65
CA HIS A 82 -9.66 -9.60 -22.96
C HIS A 82 -9.70 -8.86 -24.31
N GLN A 83 -10.18 -9.52 -25.37
CA GLN A 83 -10.29 -8.91 -26.70
C GLN A 83 -11.15 -7.64 -26.68
N ARG A 84 -12.33 -7.67 -26.05
CA ARG A 84 -13.22 -6.50 -25.98
C ARG A 84 -12.59 -5.34 -25.22
N LEU A 85 -11.86 -5.61 -24.13
CA LEU A 85 -11.15 -4.58 -23.36
C LEU A 85 -10.01 -3.98 -24.18
N SER A 86 -9.21 -4.81 -24.87
CA SER A 86 -8.12 -4.33 -25.72
C SER A 86 -8.61 -3.42 -26.85
N LEU A 87 -9.70 -3.79 -27.53
CA LEU A 87 -10.29 -2.98 -28.60
C LEU A 87 -10.84 -1.64 -28.08
N ARG A 88 -11.53 -1.65 -26.94
CA ARG A 88 -12.05 -0.43 -26.31
C ARG A 88 -10.94 0.50 -25.84
N ALA A 89 -9.88 -0.04 -25.24
CA ALA A 89 -8.72 0.72 -24.83
C ALA A 89 -8.06 1.41 -26.05
N ALA A 90 -7.84 0.65 -27.13
CA ALA A 90 -7.25 1.18 -28.37
C ALA A 90 -8.11 2.27 -29.01
N ALA A 91 -9.43 2.10 -29.05
CA ALA A 91 -10.35 3.12 -29.58
C ALA A 91 -10.33 4.44 -28.79
N GLN A 92 -9.87 4.40 -27.53
CA GLN A 92 -9.68 5.58 -26.68
C GLN A 92 -8.22 6.08 -26.66
N GLY A 93 -7.32 5.47 -27.44
CA GLY A 93 -5.89 5.79 -27.41
C GLY A 93 -5.19 5.39 -26.11
N LYS A 94 -5.76 4.45 -25.33
CA LYS A 94 -5.24 4.01 -24.03
C LYS A 94 -4.59 2.63 -24.12
N SER A 95 -3.63 2.37 -23.23
CA SER A 95 -3.15 1.00 -23.00
C SER A 95 -4.23 0.18 -22.28
N LEU A 96 -4.20 -1.14 -22.44
CA LEU A 96 -5.12 -2.04 -21.73
C LEU A 96 -5.04 -1.84 -20.21
N ASN A 97 -3.83 -1.70 -19.67
CA ASN A 97 -3.62 -1.51 -18.23
C ASN A 97 -4.23 -0.19 -17.74
N SER A 98 -4.07 0.91 -18.48
CA SER A 98 -4.67 2.20 -18.12
C SER A 98 -6.20 2.14 -18.16
N PHE A 99 -6.77 1.50 -19.19
CA PHE A 99 -8.21 1.32 -19.29
C PHE A 99 -8.78 0.48 -18.13
N VAL A 100 -8.08 -0.61 -17.76
CA VAL A 100 -8.48 -1.47 -16.64
C VAL A 100 -8.34 -0.73 -15.30
N ALA A 101 -7.25 0.00 -15.09
CA ALA A 101 -7.03 0.77 -13.87
C ALA A 101 -8.16 1.79 -13.64
N GLU A 102 -8.53 2.58 -14.66
CA GLU A 102 -9.65 3.53 -14.55
C GLU A 102 -10.99 2.85 -14.22
N ALA A 103 -11.24 1.66 -14.77
CA ALA A 103 -12.45 0.91 -14.47
C ALA A 103 -12.45 0.40 -13.02
N LEU A 104 -11.28 -0.02 -12.51
CA LEU A 104 -11.11 -0.42 -11.11
C LEU A 104 -11.27 0.78 -10.17
N ASP A 105 -10.71 1.95 -10.51
CA ASP A 105 -10.87 3.18 -9.72
C ASP A 105 -12.34 3.56 -9.56
N LYS A 106 -13.11 3.54 -10.66
CA LYS A 106 -14.55 3.81 -10.62
C LYS A 106 -15.32 2.79 -9.78
N ALA A 107 -14.92 1.52 -9.83
CA ALA A 107 -15.56 0.47 -9.04
C ALA A 107 -15.19 0.55 -7.54
N ALA A 108 -14.03 1.11 -7.21
CA ALA A 108 -13.54 1.27 -5.85
C ALA A 108 -14.04 2.54 -5.16
N GLN A 109 -14.55 3.53 -5.90
CA GLN A 109 -15.22 4.69 -5.32
C GLN A 109 -16.51 4.25 -4.62
N VAL A 110 -16.46 4.15 -3.29
CA VAL A 110 -17.63 3.93 -2.45
C VAL A 110 -18.45 5.22 -2.47
N GLU A 111 -19.68 5.17 -3.00
CA GLU A 111 -20.67 6.20 -2.67
C GLU A 111 -20.90 6.11 -1.16
N HIS A 112 -20.43 7.10 -0.41
CA HIS A 112 -20.83 7.27 0.98
C HIS A 112 -22.31 7.68 1.01
N PRO A 113 -23.22 6.85 1.55
CA PRO A 113 -24.59 7.28 1.82
C PRO A 113 -24.63 8.34 2.93
#